data_AF-A0A2G6PU81-F1
#
_entry.id   AF-A0A2G6PU81-F1
#
_cell.length_a   1.000
_cell.length_b   1.000
_cell.length_c   1.000
_cell.angle_alpha   90.00
_cell.angle_beta   90.00
_cell.angle_gamma   90.00
#
_symmetry.space_group_name_H-M   'P 1'
#
loop_
_entity.id
_entity.type
_entity.pdbx_description
1 polymer ?
#
loop_
_entity_poly.entity_id
_entity_poly.type
_entity_poly.pdbx_seq_one_letter_code
_entity_poly.pdbx_strand_id
1 'polypeptide(L)'
;MPQKAPSNYFYISGIAIMMLGIPTSKFLMSIAQFVLLGTWLLYGIERTAGTKPSPGLRWPVVILKELFSLLSLQRSALIFLLIIGTHAVGLLWTKDLPSGIHDLRIKLPMLLLPIIFSTMPKLSRKEIQGLLWVYLLALFGASVEGTYILFRRDIADIREISTHISHIRLALNMVIGIFISGFLFFSKTTTLKSWQRGVALLTGLWLTLFLFIMKNPSGIITLCLTAAALFYKSFFKTEKRGLRILIPIVTTTLVLVVALFFLNRTIQAYRSATKPNIASLEQTTPYGGVYTHDTIQYPGIENGHYIGIYLCEEELIKAWKKRSKLDYHGRDHKGQQLKITLIRYLNSKGLRKDGKGVESLSESDIRAIEGGVANYYYLSKLSLRGRIYQLLFGLDQFKRNQNPNGNSILQRREYWIAGWHLFRSHPLFGVGTGSAKRCFQNYYEETHSTLLPTYRKRTHNQYLSIAIAFGMVGFLLFLFALLYPPRMLRTQRLWLFTPILLIVLLSFITEDTLETQSGVTFSIFFYSFFLWATTQPKEKDSKNSTDEDKKHHH
;
A
#
# COMPACT_ATOMS: atom_id res chain seq x y z
N MET A 1 35.61 -5.05 -27.01
CA MET A 1 34.24 -5.35 -26.49
C MET A 1 33.29 -5.14 -27.65
N PRO A 2 32.38 -6.07 -28.00
CA PRO A 2 31.38 -5.80 -29.02
C PRO A 2 30.60 -4.56 -28.59
N GLN A 3 30.57 -3.53 -29.44
CA GLN A 3 29.81 -2.30 -29.16
C GLN A 3 28.35 -2.70 -28.89
N LYS A 4 27.84 -2.36 -27.70
CA LYS A 4 26.42 -2.56 -27.41
C LYS A 4 25.61 -1.72 -28.40
N ALA A 5 24.59 -2.34 -28.99
CA ALA A 5 23.68 -1.65 -29.89
C ALA A 5 23.07 -0.41 -29.19
N PRO A 6 22.87 0.71 -29.90
CA PRO A 6 22.32 1.96 -29.35
C PRO A 6 21.06 1.76 -28.52
N SER A 7 20.15 0.89 -28.96
CA SER A 7 18.92 0.53 -28.23
C SER A 7 19.17 0.09 -26.78
N ASN A 8 20.29 -0.58 -26.48
CA ASN A 8 20.58 -1.01 -25.11
C ASN A 8 20.81 0.17 -24.15
N TYR A 9 21.44 1.25 -24.62
CA TYR A 9 21.66 2.44 -23.78
C TYR A 9 20.34 3.15 -23.50
N PHE A 10 19.49 3.34 -24.52
CA PHE A 10 18.16 3.92 -24.33
C PHE A 10 17.27 3.05 -23.46
N TYR A 11 17.43 1.73 -23.51
CA TYR A 11 16.67 0.79 -22.67
C TYR A 11 16.98 1.01 -21.19
N ILE A 12 18.27 1.04 -20.85
CA ILE A 12 18.72 1.29 -19.47
C ILE A 12 18.28 2.67 -19.00
N SER A 13 18.39 3.71 -19.85
CA SER A 13 17.91 5.05 -19.54
C SER A 13 16.41 5.10 -19.29
N GLY A 14 15.60 4.42 -20.12
CA GLY A 14 14.14 4.32 -19.91
C GLY A 14 13.79 3.63 -18.59
N ILE A 15 14.50 2.58 -18.21
CA ILE A 15 14.32 1.93 -16.90
C ILE A 15 14.76 2.87 -15.76
N ALA A 16 15.87 3.60 -15.91
CA ALA A 16 16.35 4.54 -14.92
C ALA A 16 15.34 5.69 -14.68
N ILE A 17 14.79 6.27 -15.75
CA ILE A 17 13.74 7.30 -15.67
C ILE A 17 12.51 6.73 -14.96
N MET A 18 12.12 5.48 -15.24
CA MET A 18 11.02 4.82 -14.54
C MET A 18 11.31 4.66 -13.04
N MET A 19 12.51 4.17 -12.68
CA MET A 19 12.94 4.02 -11.30
C MET A 19 12.95 5.35 -10.54
N LEU A 20 13.36 6.46 -11.20
CA LEU A 20 13.25 7.80 -10.64
C LEU A 20 11.79 8.23 -10.46
N GLY A 21 10.97 8.02 -11.50
CA GLY A 21 9.60 8.52 -11.57
C GLY A 21 8.61 7.80 -10.66
N ILE A 22 8.73 6.48 -10.46
CA ILE A 22 7.77 5.72 -9.65
C ILE A 22 7.56 6.33 -8.24
N PRO A 23 8.61 6.71 -7.49
CA PRO A 23 8.45 7.36 -6.19
C PRO A 23 8.28 8.90 -6.26
N THR A 24 8.68 9.57 -7.35
CA THR A 24 8.80 11.04 -7.38
C THR A 24 7.95 11.76 -8.42
N SER A 25 7.40 11.11 -9.45
CA SER A 25 6.67 11.83 -10.51
C SER A 25 5.87 10.91 -11.45
N LYS A 26 4.55 11.08 -11.48
CA LYS A 26 3.68 10.45 -12.49
C LYS A 26 4.04 10.83 -13.92
N PHE A 27 4.57 12.04 -14.11
CA PHE A 27 5.00 12.53 -15.42
C PHE A 27 6.24 11.78 -15.92
N LEU A 28 7.25 11.60 -15.06
CA LEU A 28 8.43 10.79 -15.40
C LEU A 28 8.07 9.34 -15.69
N MET A 29 7.08 8.78 -14.99
CA MET A 29 6.58 7.43 -15.28
C MET A 29 6.03 7.32 -16.70
N SER A 30 5.29 8.34 -17.17
CA SER A 30 4.78 8.37 -18.55
C SER A 30 5.90 8.55 -19.57
N ILE A 31 6.85 9.47 -19.34
CA ILE A 31 8.03 9.64 -20.20
C ILE A 31 8.79 8.32 -20.34
N ALA A 32 9.04 7.65 -19.22
CA ALA A 32 9.75 6.37 -19.23
C ALA A 32 9.03 5.31 -20.08
N GLN A 33 7.70 5.25 -20.06
CA GLN A 33 6.95 4.31 -20.90
C GLN A 33 7.13 4.61 -22.39
N PHE A 34 7.11 5.89 -22.80
CA PHE A 34 7.35 6.26 -24.19
C PHE A 34 8.79 5.99 -24.61
N VAL A 35 9.78 6.28 -23.76
CA VAL A 35 11.20 5.97 -24.02
C VAL A 35 11.39 4.46 -24.17
N LEU A 36 10.81 3.65 -23.29
CA LEU A 36 10.90 2.20 -23.36
C LEU A 36 10.22 1.63 -24.61
N LEU A 37 9.06 2.17 -24.99
CA LEU A 37 8.36 1.77 -26.22
C LEU A 37 9.15 2.14 -27.47
N GLY A 38 9.66 3.38 -27.55
CA GLY A 38 10.50 3.82 -28.66
C GLY A 38 11.78 2.99 -28.77
N THR A 39 12.38 2.64 -27.63
CA THR A 39 13.56 1.78 -27.59
C THR A 39 13.25 0.36 -28.08
N TRP A 40 12.10 -0.19 -27.70
CA TRP A 40 11.67 -1.51 -28.15
C TRP A 40 11.48 -1.57 -29.68
N LEU A 41 10.90 -0.51 -30.26
CA LEU A 41 10.81 -0.36 -31.72
C LEU A 41 12.20 -0.24 -32.37
N LEU A 42 13.09 0.58 -31.80
CA LEU A 42 14.47 0.73 -32.27
C LEU A 42 15.23 -0.59 -32.26
N TYR A 43 15.08 -1.40 -31.20
CA TYR A 43 15.67 -2.73 -31.12
C TYR A 43 15.17 -3.65 -32.25
N GLY A 44 13.88 -3.57 -32.59
CA GLY A 44 13.33 -4.27 -33.75
C GLY A 44 13.92 -3.81 -35.10
N ILE A 45 14.18 -2.50 -35.25
CA ILE A 45 14.87 -1.94 -36.42
C ILE A 45 16.29 -2.49 -36.52
N GLU A 46 17.09 -2.40 -35.45
CA GLU A 46 18.48 -2.88 -35.43
C GLU A 46 18.58 -4.37 -35.78
N ARG A 47 17.67 -5.19 -35.27
CA ARG A 47 17.61 -6.63 -35.54
C ARG A 47 17.20 -6.96 -36.97
N THR A 48 16.26 -6.19 -37.52
CA THR A 48 15.80 -6.36 -38.91
C THR A 48 16.88 -5.91 -39.91
N ALA A 49 17.54 -4.78 -39.64
CA ALA A 49 18.61 -4.24 -40.48
C ALA A 49 19.82 -5.19 -40.57
N GLY A 50 20.12 -5.93 -39.50
CA GLY A 50 21.16 -6.95 -39.50
C GLY A 50 20.83 -8.22 -40.31
N THR A 51 19.57 -8.42 -40.75
CA THR A 51 19.14 -9.64 -41.46
C THR A 51 18.66 -9.39 -42.89
N LYS A 52 18.19 -8.17 -43.23
CA LYS A 52 17.75 -7.80 -44.60
C LYS A 52 18.10 -6.34 -44.92
N PRO A 53 18.96 -6.05 -45.93
CA PRO A 53 19.43 -4.69 -46.20
C PRO A 53 18.45 -3.77 -46.95
N SER A 54 17.35 -4.27 -47.52
CA SER A 54 16.47 -3.46 -48.37
C SER A 54 14.98 -3.57 -48.01
N PRO A 55 14.42 -2.65 -47.23
CA PRO A 55 13.03 -2.68 -46.82
C PRO A 55 12.30 -1.55 -47.55
N GLY A 56 11.50 -1.89 -48.56
CA GLY A 56 10.57 -0.93 -49.14
C GLY A 56 9.46 -0.52 -48.14
N LEU A 57 8.31 -0.09 -48.65
CA LEU A 57 7.16 0.41 -47.88
C LEU A 57 6.63 -0.52 -46.75
N ARG A 58 7.05 -1.80 -46.71
CA ARG A 58 6.61 -2.81 -45.73
C ARG A 58 7.44 -2.85 -44.44
N TRP A 59 8.44 -1.99 -44.26
CA TRP A 59 9.36 -2.05 -43.11
C TRP A 59 8.65 -2.06 -41.74
N PRO A 60 7.61 -1.24 -41.47
CA PRO A 60 6.92 -1.26 -40.17
C PRO A 60 6.31 -2.63 -39.85
N VAL A 61 5.75 -3.30 -40.86
CA VAL A 61 5.14 -4.64 -40.72
C VAL A 61 6.22 -5.68 -40.43
N VAL A 62 7.38 -5.59 -41.08
CA VAL A 62 8.51 -6.52 -40.86
C VAL A 62 9.07 -6.37 -39.45
N ILE A 63 9.28 -5.14 -38.97
CA ILE A 63 9.77 -4.86 -37.61
C ILE A 63 8.80 -5.42 -36.57
N LEU A 64 7.50 -5.15 -36.73
CA LEU A 64 6.49 -5.69 -35.81
C LEU A 64 6.45 -7.21 -35.87
N LYS A 65 6.51 -7.82 -37.06
CA LYS A 65 6.53 -9.28 -37.19
C LYS A 65 7.72 -9.91 -36.46
N GLU A 66 8.91 -9.30 -36.54
CA GLU A 66 10.10 -9.75 -35.81
C GLU A 66 9.94 -9.59 -34.30
N LEU A 67 9.42 -8.45 -33.83
CA LEU A 67 9.21 -8.23 -32.39
C LEU A 67 8.12 -9.17 -31.82
N PHE A 68 7.05 -9.42 -32.56
CA PHE A 68 6.01 -10.38 -32.16
C PHE A 68 6.48 -11.84 -32.25
N SER A 69 7.42 -12.18 -33.14
CA SER A 69 8.04 -13.50 -33.16
C SER A 69 8.88 -13.74 -31.90
N LEU A 70 9.54 -12.71 -31.37
CA LEU A 70 10.21 -12.79 -30.07
C LEU A 70 9.23 -12.99 -28.92
N LEU A 71 8.09 -12.29 -28.95
CA LEU A 71 7.07 -12.40 -27.91
C LEU A 71 6.40 -13.78 -27.91
N SER A 72 6.17 -14.38 -29.08
CA SER A 72 5.54 -15.70 -29.19
C SER A 72 6.38 -16.82 -28.54
N LEU A 73 7.70 -16.62 -28.46
CA LEU A 73 8.62 -17.51 -27.73
C LEU A 73 8.52 -17.35 -26.21
N GLN A 74 8.00 -16.22 -25.71
CA GLN A 74 7.92 -15.89 -24.29
C GLN A 74 6.58 -16.33 -23.68
N ARG A 75 6.38 -17.65 -23.53
CA ARG A 75 5.14 -18.25 -22.95
C ARG A 75 4.72 -17.59 -21.63
N SER A 76 5.69 -17.28 -20.76
CA SER A 76 5.43 -16.66 -19.46
C SER A 76 4.84 -15.24 -19.58
N ALA A 77 5.27 -14.47 -20.58
CA ALA A 77 4.74 -13.14 -20.86
C ALA A 77 3.36 -13.21 -21.51
N LEU A 78 3.13 -14.13 -22.47
CA LEU A 78 1.82 -14.35 -23.08
C LEU A 78 0.75 -14.69 -22.05
N ILE A 79 1.08 -15.55 -21.08
CA ILE A 79 0.16 -15.89 -19.98
C ILE A 79 -0.15 -14.67 -19.12
N PHE A 80 0.84 -13.82 -18.83
CA PHE A 80 0.62 -12.59 -18.09
C PHE A 80 -0.29 -11.60 -18.84
N LEU A 81 -0.14 -11.51 -20.17
CA LEU A 81 -0.97 -10.65 -21.02
C LEU A 81 -2.45 -11.05 -21.05
N LEU A 82 -2.80 -12.25 -20.57
CA LEU A 82 -4.20 -12.63 -20.35
C LEU A 82 -4.91 -11.68 -19.38
N ILE A 83 -4.19 -11.01 -18.46
CA ILE A 83 -4.81 -10.05 -17.55
C ILE A 83 -5.39 -8.86 -18.32
N ILE A 84 -4.59 -8.21 -19.18
CA ILE A 84 -5.10 -7.09 -20.00
C ILE A 84 -6.05 -7.57 -21.09
N GLY A 85 -5.84 -8.79 -21.62
CA GLY A 85 -6.78 -9.46 -22.52
C GLY A 85 -8.17 -9.63 -21.90
N THR A 86 -8.25 -10.00 -20.62
CA THR A 86 -9.53 -10.10 -19.89
C THR A 86 -10.25 -8.75 -19.83
N HIS A 87 -9.51 -7.65 -19.63
CA HIS A 87 -10.09 -6.31 -19.63
C HIS A 87 -10.54 -5.86 -21.02
N ALA A 88 -9.82 -6.26 -22.08
CA ALA A 88 -10.24 -5.98 -23.45
C ALA A 88 -11.52 -6.75 -23.81
N VAL A 89 -11.57 -8.04 -23.49
CA VAL A 89 -12.75 -8.90 -23.70
C VAL A 89 -13.94 -8.39 -22.89
N GLY A 90 -13.71 -7.92 -21.65
CA GLY A 90 -14.76 -7.32 -20.82
C GLY A 90 -15.36 -6.01 -21.33
N LEU A 91 -14.83 -5.41 -22.40
CA LEU A 91 -15.51 -4.32 -23.11
C LEU A 91 -16.73 -4.81 -23.90
N LEU A 92 -16.78 -6.08 -24.30
CA LEU A 92 -17.85 -6.62 -25.15
C LEU A 92 -19.23 -6.58 -24.48
N TRP A 93 -19.29 -6.63 -23.14
CA TRP A 93 -20.54 -6.56 -22.37
C TRP A 93 -20.59 -5.42 -21.36
N THR A 94 -19.67 -4.46 -21.44
CA THR A 94 -19.73 -3.29 -20.54
C THR A 94 -20.84 -2.33 -20.97
N LYS A 95 -21.60 -1.84 -19.99
CA LYS A 95 -22.65 -0.81 -20.20
C LYS A 95 -22.11 0.63 -20.23
N ASP A 96 -20.82 0.83 -19.97
CA ASP A 96 -20.15 2.14 -19.96
C ASP A 96 -18.81 2.05 -20.70
N LEU A 97 -18.90 2.10 -22.03
CA LEU A 97 -17.74 2.00 -22.91
C LEU A 97 -16.71 3.13 -22.70
N PRO A 98 -17.10 4.41 -22.54
CA PRO A 98 -16.14 5.48 -22.24
C PRO A 98 -15.31 5.21 -20.98
N SER A 99 -15.95 4.78 -19.88
CA SER A 99 -15.23 4.40 -18.66
C SER A 99 -14.34 3.18 -18.89
N GLY A 100 -14.78 2.21 -19.70
CA GLY A 100 -13.98 1.02 -20.04
C GLY A 100 -12.71 1.34 -20.85
N ILE A 101 -12.80 2.24 -21.84
CA ILE A 101 -11.65 2.70 -22.63
C ILE A 101 -10.67 3.49 -21.74
N HIS A 102 -11.21 4.33 -20.84
CA HIS A 102 -10.39 5.04 -19.87
C HIS A 102 -9.63 4.07 -18.94
N ASP A 103 -10.30 3.01 -18.50
CA ASP A 103 -9.69 1.97 -17.66
C ASP A 103 -8.55 1.23 -18.38
N LEU A 104 -8.76 0.81 -19.64
CA LEU A 104 -7.70 0.22 -20.46
C LEU A 104 -6.51 1.16 -20.65
N ARG A 105 -6.77 2.46 -20.80
CA ARG A 105 -5.71 3.47 -20.92
C ARG A 105 -4.85 3.53 -19.66
N ILE A 106 -5.46 3.50 -18.47
CA ILE A 106 -4.74 3.43 -17.19
C ILE A 106 -3.90 2.15 -17.10
N LYS A 107 -4.42 1.05 -17.67
CA LYS A 107 -3.81 -0.28 -17.64
C LYS A 107 -2.84 -0.55 -18.79
N LEU A 108 -2.54 0.41 -19.65
CA LEU A 108 -1.51 0.28 -20.71
C LEU A 108 -0.15 -0.26 -20.23
N PRO A 109 0.36 0.06 -19.02
CA PRO A 109 1.61 -0.53 -18.55
C PRO A 109 1.54 -2.06 -18.42
N MET A 110 0.34 -2.64 -18.19
CA MET A 110 0.08 -4.09 -18.17
C MET A 110 0.27 -4.76 -19.52
N LEU A 111 0.18 -4.01 -20.61
CA LEU A 111 0.47 -4.47 -21.95
C LEU A 111 1.95 -4.22 -22.30
N LEU A 112 2.39 -2.97 -22.16
CA LEU A 112 3.69 -2.53 -22.66
C LEU A 112 4.86 -3.17 -21.92
N LEU A 113 4.84 -3.14 -20.57
CA LEU A 113 6.01 -3.55 -19.78
C LEU A 113 6.32 -5.04 -19.88
N PRO A 114 5.34 -5.97 -19.82
CA PRO A 114 5.61 -7.39 -20.03
C PRO A 114 6.19 -7.68 -21.43
N ILE A 115 5.68 -7.03 -22.48
CA ILE A 115 6.19 -7.19 -23.84
C ILE A 115 7.65 -6.73 -23.91
N ILE A 116 7.93 -5.52 -23.44
CA ILE A 116 9.27 -4.93 -23.51
C ILE A 116 10.27 -5.77 -22.69
N PHE A 117 9.99 -6.06 -21.41
CA PHE A 117 10.93 -6.77 -20.56
C PHE A 117 11.16 -8.25 -20.94
N SER A 118 10.18 -8.89 -21.58
CA SER A 118 10.31 -10.29 -22.01
C SER A 118 11.09 -10.43 -23.32
N THR A 119 11.00 -9.45 -24.23
CA THR A 119 11.61 -9.51 -25.57
C THR A 119 12.94 -8.77 -25.68
N MET A 120 13.19 -7.78 -24.83
CA MET A 120 14.47 -7.06 -24.81
C MET A 120 15.61 -7.90 -24.24
N PRO A 121 16.88 -7.59 -24.59
CA PRO A 121 18.06 -8.24 -24.02
C PRO A 121 18.07 -8.21 -22.50
N LYS A 122 18.60 -9.29 -21.89
CA LYS A 122 18.71 -9.40 -20.43
C LYS A 122 19.78 -8.46 -19.89
N LEU A 123 19.52 -7.90 -18.72
CA LEU A 123 20.43 -6.96 -18.08
C LEU A 123 21.58 -7.69 -17.40
N SER A 124 22.78 -7.14 -17.52
CA SER A 124 23.95 -7.59 -16.77
C SER A 124 23.81 -7.26 -15.28
N ARG A 125 24.57 -7.96 -14.44
CA ARG A 125 24.55 -7.73 -12.98
C ARG A 125 24.93 -6.29 -12.59
N LYS A 126 25.86 -5.66 -13.33
CA LYS A 126 26.28 -4.27 -13.09
C LYS A 126 25.16 -3.28 -13.42
N GLU A 127 24.46 -3.49 -14.54
CA GLU A 127 23.32 -2.64 -14.93
C GLU A 127 22.17 -2.75 -13.93
N ILE A 128 21.83 -3.96 -13.50
CA ILE A 128 20.81 -4.17 -12.47
C ILE A 128 21.20 -3.42 -11.19
N GLN A 129 22.44 -3.57 -10.71
CA GLN A 129 22.89 -2.86 -9.51
C GLN A 129 22.82 -1.34 -9.67
N GLY A 130 23.24 -0.79 -10.82
CA GLY A 130 23.12 0.65 -11.10
C GLY A 130 21.68 1.14 -11.05
N LEU A 131 20.76 0.41 -11.67
CA LEU A 131 19.32 0.74 -11.67
C LEU A 131 18.70 0.66 -10.26
N LEU A 132 19.12 -0.31 -9.44
CA LEU A 132 18.69 -0.39 -8.04
C LEU A 132 19.20 0.81 -7.23
N TRP A 133 20.41 1.29 -7.47
CA TRP A 133 20.93 2.51 -6.83
C TRP A 133 20.17 3.76 -7.26
N VAL A 134 19.82 3.90 -8.54
CA VAL A 134 18.97 4.99 -9.04
C VAL A 134 17.64 5.02 -8.28
N TYR A 135 17.01 3.85 -8.09
CA TYR A 135 15.77 3.75 -7.34
C TYR A 135 15.93 4.12 -5.85
N LEU A 136 16.99 3.62 -5.19
CA LEU A 136 17.26 3.96 -3.79
C LEU A 136 17.53 5.44 -3.60
N LEU A 137 18.25 6.09 -4.53
CA LEU A 137 18.49 7.53 -4.52
C LEU A 137 17.18 8.32 -4.67
N ALA A 138 16.28 7.88 -5.55
CA ALA A 138 14.96 8.51 -5.72
C ALA A 138 14.12 8.44 -4.43
N LEU A 139 14.12 7.29 -3.75
CA LEU A 139 13.43 7.11 -2.47
C LEU A 139 14.06 7.94 -1.34
N PHE A 140 15.39 7.99 -1.31
CA PHE A 140 16.11 8.82 -0.35
C PHE A 140 15.75 10.30 -0.57
N GLY A 141 15.78 10.80 -1.80
CA GLY A 141 15.37 12.16 -2.14
C GLY A 141 13.93 12.47 -1.71
N ALA A 142 12.97 11.61 -2.06
CA ALA A 142 11.56 11.79 -1.67
C ALA A 142 11.35 11.80 -0.14
N SER A 143 12.09 10.96 0.60
CA SER A 143 11.98 10.92 2.06
C SER A 143 12.67 12.10 2.74
N VAL A 144 13.77 12.61 2.19
CA VAL A 144 14.42 13.84 2.66
C VAL A 144 13.50 15.04 2.43
N GLU A 145 12.89 15.17 1.25
CA GLU A 145 11.90 16.22 0.96
C GLU A 145 10.71 16.16 1.93
N GLY A 146 10.13 14.97 2.13
CA GLY A 146 9.01 14.80 3.07
C GLY A 146 9.41 15.14 4.51
N THR A 147 10.64 14.82 4.91
CA THR A 147 11.18 15.19 6.22
C THR A 147 11.38 16.70 6.33
N TYR A 148 11.88 17.36 5.29
CA TYR A 148 12.01 18.82 5.24
C TYR A 148 10.65 19.50 5.42
N ILE A 149 9.61 19.02 4.73
CA ILE A 149 8.24 19.53 4.88
C ILE A 149 7.73 19.35 6.30
N LEU A 150 7.95 18.18 6.90
CA LEU A 150 7.54 17.87 8.26
C LEU A 150 8.10 18.86 9.30
N PHE A 151 9.33 19.34 9.11
CA PHE A 151 9.98 20.25 10.04
C PHE A 151 9.77 21.74 9.73
N ARG A 152 9.34 22.10 8.51
CA ARG A 152 9.27 23.51 8.07
C ARG A 152 7.86 24.02 7.84
N ARG A 153 6.85 23.15 7.74
CA ARG A 153 5.45 23.53 7.52
C ARG A 153 4.58 23.03 8.67
N ASP A 154 3.62 23.85 9.08
CA ASP A 154 2.54 23.43 9.97
C ASP A 154 1.55 22.56 9.20
N ILE A 155 1.81 21.25 9.19
CA ILE A 155 0.95 20.27 8.54
C ILE A 155 -0.10 19.71 9.51
N ALA A 156 -1.37 19.76 9.09
CA ALA A 156 -2.47 19.17 9.85
C ALA A 156 -2.57 17.65 9.61
N ASP A 157 -2.28 17.18 8.40
CA ASP A 157 -2.25 15.76 8.04
C ASP A 157 -0.81 15.32 7.67
N ILE A 158 -0.32 14.28 8.36
CA ILE A 158 0.99 13.68 8.08
C ILE A 158 1.11 13.15 6.65
N ARG A 159 -0.01 12.92 5.97
CA ARG A 159 -0.05 12.46 4.58
C ARG A 159 0.51 13.49 3.59
N GLU A 160 0.55 14.77 3.98
CA GLU A 160 1.05 15.87 3.15
C GLU A 160 2.56 15.81 2.89
N ILE A 161 3.33 15.05 3.70
CA ILE A 161 4.77 14.84 3.48
C ILE A 161 5.07 13.99 2.23
N SER A 162 4.04 13.42 1.61
CA SER A 162 4.12 12.70 0.35
C SER A 162 3.61 13.60 -0.78
N THR A 163 4.49 14.42 -1.35
CA THR A 163 4.14 15.51 -2.29
C THR A 163 3.73 15.01 -3.67
N HIS A 164 4.45 14.03 -4.20
CA HIS A 164 4.37 13.68 -5.62
C HIS A 164 3.39 12.54 -5.93
N ILE A 165 3.28 11.59 -5.01
CA ILE A 165 2.41 10.41 -5.12
C ILE A 165 1.65 10.24 -3.80
N SER A 166 0.65 9.36 -3.77
CA SER A 166 -0.07 9.15 -2.51
C SER A 166 0.83 8.51 -1.46
N HIS A 167 0.63 8.90 -0.19
CA HIS A 167 1.34 8.35 0.96
C HIS A 167 1.30 6.81 1.04
N ILE A 168 0.26 6.16 0.49
CA ILE A 168 0.18 4.69 0.40
C ILE A 168 1.14 4.14 -0.66
N ARG A 169 1.20 4.77 -1.84
CA ARG A 169 2.12 4.36 -2.90
C ARG A 169 3.57 4.60 -2.49
N LEU A 170 3.87 5.73 -1.86
CA LEU A 170 5.21 6.01 -1.35
C LEU A 170 5.60 4.98 -0.27
N ALA A 171 4.70 4.65 0.66
CA ALA A 171 4.95 3.62 1.67
C ALA A 171 5.27 2.25 1.05
N LEU A 172 4.53 1.79 0.03
CA LEU A 172 4.83 0.53 -0.66
C LEU A 172 6.19 0.56 -1.38
N ASN A 173 6.54 1.70 -1.97
CA ASN A 173 7.85 1.92 -2.58
C ASN A 173 8.98 1.87 -1.53
N MET A 174 8.78 2.46 -0.34
CA MET A 174 9.73 2.35 0.78
C MET A 174 9.97 0.89 1.16
N VAL A 175 8.90 0.07 1.22
CA VAL A 175 9.03 -1.37 1.51
C VAL A 175 9.89 -2.08 0.45
N ILE A 176 9.67 -1.82 -0.85
CA ILE A 176 10.54 -2.36 -1.91
C ILE A 176 11.99 -1.88 -1.72
N GLY A 177 12.20 -0.59 -1.44
CA GLY A 177 13.53 -0.01 -1.18
C GLY A 177 14.26 -0.66 -0.01
N ILE A 178 13.55 -1.00 1.07
CA ILE A 178 14.10 -1.72 2.23
C ILE A 178 14.59 -3.12 1.82
N PHE A 179 13.79 -3.88 1.06
CA PHE A 179 14.20 -5.20 0.57
C PHE A 179 15.32 -5.14 -0.47
N ILE A 180 15.34 -4.12 -1.34
CA ILE A 180 16.45 -3.87 -2.26
C ILE A 180 17.74 -3.55 -1.47
N SER A 181 17.65 -2.69 -0.47
CA SER A 181 18.77 -2.34 0.41
C SER A 181 19.33 -3.59 1.11
N GLY A 182 18.45 -4.42 1.67
CA GLY A 182 18.84 -5.71 2.26
C GLY A 182 19.48 -6.67 1.25
N PHE A 183 18.98 -6.73 0.01
CA PHE A 183 19.61 -7.52 -1.05
C PHE A 183 21.00 -7.01 -1.40
N LEU A 184 21.19 -5.70 -1.58
CA LEU A 184 22.50 -5.13 -1.89
C LEU A 184 23.50 -5.35 -0.74
N PHE A 185 23.03 -5.36 0.51
CA PHE A 185 23.85 -5.63 1.70
C PHE A 185 24.25 -7.10 1.83
N PHE A 186 23.28 -8.03 1.79
CA PHE A 186 23.51 -9.46 2.09
C PHE A 186 23.94 -10.30 0.88
N SER A 187 23.66 -9.85 -0.35
CA SER A 187 23.89 -10.68 -1.53
C SER A 187 25.38 -10.77 -1.89
N LYS A 188 25.91 -12.00 -1.81
CA LYS A 188 27.27 -12.35 -2.27
C LYS A 188 27.44 -12.29 -3.78
N THR A 189 26.35 -12.24 -4.55
CA THR A 189 26.41 -12.20 -6.02
C THR A 189 26.60 -10.78 -6.57
N THR A 190 26.59 -9.77 -5.69
CA THR A 190 26.82 -8.37 -6.03
C THR A 190 28.30 -8.05 -6.16
N THR A 191 28.64 -7.06 -6.98
CA THR A 191 30.02 -6.58 -7.20
C THR A 191 30.37 -5.38 -6.32
N LEU A 192 29.62 -5.18 -5.23
CA LEU A 192 29.70 -3.99 -4.39
C LEU A 192 30.87 -4.07 -3.40
N LYS A 193 31.53 -2.92 -3.21
CA LYS A 193 32.55 -2.70 -2.16
C LYS A 193 31.88 -2.60 -0.77
N SER A 194 32.64 -2.84 0.30
CA SER A 194 32.12 -2.81 1.68
C SER A 194 31.44 -1.49 2.05
N TRP A 195 32.00 -0.34 1.64
CA TRP A 195 31.38 0.96 1.89
C TRP A 195 30.03 1.11 1.19
N GLN A 196 29.88 0.58 -0.04
CA GLN A 196 28.61 0.63 -0.79
C GLN A 196 27.54 -0.22 -0.10
N ARG A 197 27.93 -1.36 0.48
CA ARG A 197 27.04 -2.17 1.32
C ARG A 197 26.62 -1.41 2.57
N GLY A 198 27.56 -0.72 3.23
CA GLY A 198 27.28 0.15 4.37
C GLY A 198 26.27 1.25 4.02
N VAL A 199 26.45 1.94 2.90
CA VAL A 199 25.50 2.94 2.39
C VAL A 199 24.13 2.32 2.14
N ALA A 200 24.05 1.14 1.51
CA ALA A 200 22.77 0.46 1.28
C ALA A 200 22.05 0.14 2.60
N LEU A 201 22.78 -0.34 3.61
CA LEU A 201 22.23 -0.60 4.93
C LEU A 201 21.69 0.67 5.59
N LEU A 202 22.48 1.74 5.61
CA LEU A 202 22.08 3.02 6.20
C LEU A 202 20.84 3.60 5.50
N THR A 203 20.80 3.53 4.16
CA THR A 203 19.60 3.89 3.40
C THR A 203 18.41 3.03 3.81
N GLY A 204 18.57 1.70 3.88
CA GLY A 204 17.48 0.80 4.31
C GLY A 204 16.93 1.12 5.71
N LEU A 205 17.81 1.43 6.66
CA LEU A 205 17.44 1.86 8.01
C LEU A 205 16.70 3.20 7.98
N TRP A 206 17.18 4.17 7.20
CA TRP A 206 16.50 5.45 6.99
C TRP A 206 15.10 5.28 6.39
N LEU A 207 14.95 4.48 5.33
CA LEU A 207 13.65 4.24 4.70
C LEU A 207 12.68 3.53 5.66
N THR A 208 13.18 2.67 6.53
CA THR A 208 12.38 2.05 7.59
C THR A 208 11.92 3.09 8.61
N LEU A 209 12.82 3.93 9.10
CA LEU A 209 12.47 5.04 10.00
C LEU A 209 11.42 5.96 9.36
N PHE A 210 11.62 6.37 8.11
CA PHE A 210 10.69 7.24 7.40
C PHE A 210 9.32 6.59 7.18
N LEU A 211 9.27 5.28 6.92
CA LEU A 211 8.00 4.53 6.83
C LEU A 211 7.18 4.63 8.14
N PHE A 212 7.84 4.59 9.30
CA PHE A 212 7.18 4.81 10.59
C PHE A 212 6.79 6.27 10.80
N ILE A 213 7.60 7.24 10.38
CA ILE A 213 7.27 8.67 10.41
C ILE A 213 5.99 8.97 9.60
N MET A 214 5.84 8.35 8.43
CA MET A 214 4.66 8.46 7.57
C MET A 214 3.38 7.87 8.20
N LYS A 215 3.51 7.03 9.25
CA LYS A 215 2.41 6.35 9.95
C LYS A 215 1.44 5.62 9.03
N ASN A 216 1.97 4.97 7.99
CA ASN A 216 1.15 4.25 7.04
C ASN A 216 0.95 2.78 7.46
N PRO A 217 -0.24 2.37 7.94
CA PRO A 217 -0.43 1.00 8.41
C PRO A 217 -0.27 -0.03 7.29
N SER A 218 -0.72 0.28 6.08
CA SER A 218 -0.61 -0.63 4.93
C SER A 218 0.85 -0.93 4.60
N GLY A 219 1.73 0.07 4.62
CA GLY A 219 3.17 -0.11 4.41
C GLY A 219 3.83 -0.93 5.52
N ILE A 220 3.57 -0.60 6.79
CA ILE A 220 4.13 -1.31 7.95
C ILE A 220 3.68 -2.78 7.96
N ILE A 221 2.38 -3.03 7.77
CA ILE A 221 1.82 -4.40 7.71
C ILE A 221 2.45 -5.17 6.55
N THR A 222 2.60 -4.54 5.38
CA THR A 222 3.20 -5.18 4.20
C THR A 222 4.66 -5.54 4.45
N LEU A 223 5.45 -4.66 5.09
CA LEU A 223 6.83 -4.94 5.49
C LEU A 223 6.90 -6.15 6.43
N CYS A 224 6.12 -6.14 7.51
CA CYS A 224 6.09 -7.21 8.50
C CYS A 224 5.67 -8.56 7.90
N LEU A 225 4.59 -8.58 7.12
CA LEU A 225 4.09 -9.81 6.48
C LEU A 225 5.08 -10.35 5.44
N THR A 226 5.70 -9.48 4.64
CA THR A 226 6.72 -9.89 3.66
C THR A 226 7.96 -10.45 4.36
N ALA A 227 8.44 -9.78 5.41
CA ALA A 227 9.57 -10.24 6.22
C ALA A 227 9.28 -11.60 6.89
N ALA A 228 8.09 -11.75 7.50
CA ALA A 228 7.65 -13.00 8.11
C ALA A 228 7.55 -14.14 7.09
N ALA A 229 6.97 -13.88 5.92
CA ALA A 229 6.89 -14.87 4.84
C ALA A 229 8.29 -15.32 4.35
N LEU A 230 9.24 -14.39 4.24
CA LEU A 230 10.63 -14.73 3.88
C LEU A 230 11.36 -15.47 4.99
N PHE A 231 11.14 -15.09 6.25
CA PHE A 231 11.65 -15.80 7.43
C PHE A 231 11.17 -17.26 7.41
N TYR A 232 9.85 -17.50 7.29
CA TYR A 232 9.31 -18.85 7.21
C TYR A 232 9.81 -19.62 5.98
N LYS A 233 9.91 -18.96 4.82
CA LYS A 233 10.50 -19.55 3.60
C LYS A 233 11.93 -20.05 3.83
N SER A 234 12.71 -19.41 4.70
CA SER A 234 14.08 -19.84 5.00
C SER A 234 14.12 -21.18 5.75
N PHE A 235 13.18 -21.44 6.66
CA PHE A 235 13.13 -22.69 7.43
C PHE A 235 12.69 -23.89 6.59
N PHE A 236 11.91 -23.68 5.53
CA PHE A 236 11.57 -24.75 4.57
C PHE A 236 12.78 -25.35 3.85
N LYS A 237 13.96 -24.70 3.92
CA LYS A 237 15.23 -25.24 3.42
C LYS A 237 15.97 -26.14 4.40
N THR A 238 15.58 -26.13 5.68
CA THR A 238 16.24 -26.94 6.72
C THR A 238 15.93 -28.42 6.51
N GLU A 239 16.93 -29.29 6.58
CA GLU A 239 16.76 -30.75 6.41
C GLU A 239 15.98 -31.39 7.55
N LYS A 240 16.11 -30.85 8.77
CA LYS A 240 15.40 -31.34 9.97
C LYS A 240 13.89 -31.03 9.90
N ARG A 241 13.08 -32.06 9.62
CA ARG A 241 11.61 -31.96 9.49
C ARG A 241 10.92 -31.38 10.73
N GLY A 242 11.41 -31.72 11.93
CA GLY A 242 10.87 -31.18 13.19
C GLY A 242 10.99 -29.67 13.28
N LEU A 243 12.20 -29.11 13.05
CA LEU A 243 12.43 -27.66 13.09
C LEU A 243 11.66 -26.90 12.00
N ARG A 244 11.50 -27.52 10.82
CA ARG A 244 10.75 -26.96 9.69
C ARG A 244 9.29 -26.65 10.04
N ILE A 245 8.68 -27.43 10.92
CA ILE A 245 7.27 -27.30 11.32
C ILE A 245 7.15 -26.57 12.67
N LEU A 246 7.98 -26.94 13.64
CA LEU A 246 7.89 -26.43 15.01
C LEU A 246 8.17 -24.92 15.08
N ILE A 247 9.22 -24.42 14.44
CA ILE A 247 9.61 -23.01 14.56
C ILE A 247 8.49 -22.09 14.03
N PRO A 248 7.97 -22.26 12.79
CA PRO A 248 6.87 -21.43 12.32
C PRO A 248 5.63 -21.48 13.21
N ILE A 249 5.26 -22.65 13.74
CA ILE A 249 4.11 -22.79 14.64
C ILE A 249 4.37 -22.03 15.94
N VAL A 250 5.50 -22.28 16.62
CA VAL A 250 5.82 -21.65 17.91
C VAL A 250 5.91 -20.13 17.78
N THR A 251 6.61 -19.61 16.76
CA THR A 251 6.73 -18.16 16.57
C THR A 251 5.40 -17.52 16.19
N THR A 252 4.58 -18.17 15.35
CA THR A 252 3.24 -17.65 15.00
C THR A 252 2.33 -17.65 16.21
N THR A 253 2.28 -18.75 16.97
CA THR A 253 1.49 -18.85 18.20
C THR A 253 1.93 -17.82 19.22
N LEU A 254 3.24 -17.63 19.44
CA LEU A 254 3.75 -16.61 20.36
C LEU A 254 3.31 -15.21 19.94
N VAL A 255 3.48 -14.84 18.66
CA VAL A 255 3.04 -13.54 18.14
C VAL A 255 1.53 -13.34 18.31
N LEU A 256 0.73 -14.37 18.02
CA LEU A 256 -0.72 -14.32 18.19
C LEU A 256 -1.12 -14.18 19.66
N VAL A 257 -0.51 -14.94 20.57
CA VAL A 257 -0.78 -14.86 22.01
C VAL A 257 -0.45 -13.47 22.55
N VAL A 258 0.71 -12.92 22.20
CA VAL A 258 1.11 -11.55 22.60
C VAL A 258 0.14 -10.52 22.03
N ALA A 259 -0.22 -10.62 20.75
CA ALA A 259 -1.15 -9.70 20.10
C ALA A 259 -2.56 -9.76 20.73
N LEU A 260 -3.09 -10.97 20.99
CA LEU A 260 -4.39 -11.18 21.61
C LEU A 260 -4.39 -10.72 23.07
N PHE A 261 -3.32 -10.98 23.82
CA PHE A 261 -3.18 -10.48 25.19
C PHE A 261 -3.18 -8.95 25.23
N PHE A 262 -2.37 -8.30 24.38
CA PHE A 262 -2.33 -6.85 24.25
C PHE A 262 -3.70 -6.27 23.84
N LEU A 263 -4.37 -6.90 22.87
CA LEU A 263 -5.69 -6.49 22.41
C LEU A 263 -6.74 -6.64 23.52
N ASN A 264 -6.75 -7.77 24.22
CA ASN A 264 -7.68 -8.03 25.32
C ASN A 264 -7.49 -7.01 26.45
N ARG A 265 -6.24 -6.77 26.89
CA ARG A 265 -5.92 -5.73 27.89
C ARG A 265 -6.37 -4.35 27.45
N THR A 266 -6.18 -4.03 26.17
CA THR A 266 -6.59 -2.74 25.58
C THR A 266 -8.11 -2.59 25.56
N ILE A 267 -8.84 -3.62 25.11
CA ILE A 267 -10.31 -3.62 25.08
C ILE A 267 -10.88 -3.55 26.49
N GLN A 268 -10.34 -4.34 27.42
CA GLN A 268 -10.73 -4.29 28.82
C GLN A 268 -10.56 -2.88 29.36
N ALA A 269 -9.39 -2.26 29.22
CA ALA A 269 -9.14 -0.90 29.70
C ALA A 269 -9.99 0.18 29.02
N TYR A 270 -10.48 -0.07 27.79
CA TYR A 270 -11.42 0.84 27.12
C TYR A 270 -12.84 0.70 27.67
N ARG A 271 -13.30 -0.54 27.93
CA ARG A 271 -14.68 -0.85 28.34
C ARG A 271 -14.90 -0.89 29.85
N SER A 272 -13.85 -1.09 30.64
CA SER A 272 -13.92 -1.25 32.09
C SER A 272 -14.17 0.12 32.73
N ALA A 273 -15.42 0.53 32.80
CA ALA A 273 -15.86 1.55 33.72
C ALA A 273 -16.72 0.89 34.81
N THR A 274 -16.42 1.16 36.07
CA THR A 274 -17.35 0.87 37.16
C THR A 274 -18.60 1.71 36.95
N LYS A 275 -19.79 1.09 36.90
CA LYS A 275 -21.05 1.83 36.82
C LYS A 275 -21.10 2.80 38.02
N PRO A 276 -21.14 4.12 37.79
CA PRO A 276 -21.18 5.07 38.89
C PRO A 276 -22.50 4.96 39.62
N ASN A 277 -22.46 4.90 40.96
CA ASN A 277 -23.65 5.10 41.77
C ASN A 277 -23.95 6.60 41.81
N ILE A 278 -24.95 7.04 41.05
CA ILE A 278 -25.29 8.47 40.86
C ILE A 278 -25.54 9.16 42.20
N ALA A 279 -26.18 8.48 43.16
CA ALA A 279 -26.49 9.03 44.47
C ALA A 279 -25.25 9.35 45.32
N SER A 280 -24.10 8.74 45.00
CA SER A 280 -22.83 8.92 45.72
C SER A 280 -21.84 9.85 45.00
N LEU A 281 -22.23 10.45 43.86
CA LEU A 281 -21.35 11.35 43.13
C LEU A 281 -21.30 12.71 43.83
N GLU A 282 -20.10 13.31 43.83
CA GLU A 282 -19.89 14.71 44.22
C GLU A 282 -20.88 15.59 43.43
N GLN A 283 -21.63 16.43 44.15
CA GLN A 283 -22.65 17.29 43.54
C GLN A 283 -22.10 18.66 43.13
N THR A 284 -20.99 19.09 43.72
CA THR A 284 -20.40 20.41 43.48
C THR A 284 -18.96 20.32 42.99
N THR A 285 -18.58 21.27 42.14
CA THR A 285 -17.21 21.45 41.67
C THR A 285 -16.35 22.10 42.76
N PRO A 286 -15.01 22.08 42.60
CA PRO A 286 -14.10 22.86 43.45
C PRO A 286 -14.35 24.38 43.44
N TYR A 287 -15.08 24.89 42.45
CA TYR A 287 -15.44 26.32 42.33
C TYR A 287 -16.90 26.61 42.73
N GLY A 288 -17.60 25.62 43.29
CA GLY A 288 -18.96 25.77 43.80
C GLY A 288 -20.06 25.64 42.74
N GLY A 289 -19.72 25.34 41.48
CA GLY A 289 -20.70 25.00 40.45
C GLY A 289 -21.37 23.65 40.73
N VAL A 290 -22.55 23.42 40.15
CA VAL A 290 -23.28 22.14 40.31
C VAL A 290 -22.93 21.21 39.15
N TYR A 291 -22.60 19.95 39.46
CA TYR A 291 -22.39 18.93 38.44
C TYR A 291 -23.72 18.43 37.88
N THR A 292 -23.76 18.28 36.56
CA THR A 292 -24.78 17.52 35.86
C THR A 292 -24.22 16.18 35.37
N HIS A 293 -25.12 15.21 35.26
CA HIS A 293 -24.80 13.84 34.82
C HIS A 293 -25.77 13.46 33.69
N ASP A 294 -25.34 13.65 32.45
CA ASP A 294 -26.14 13.38 31.25
C ASP A 294 -25.49 12.29 30.38
N THR A 295 -25.87 11.04 30.65
CA THR A 295 -25.45 9.89 29.85
C THR A 295 -26.27 9.69 28.57
N ILE A 296 -27.28 10.52 28.32
CA ILE A 296 -28.14 10.46 27.13
C ILE A 296 -27.52 11.33 26.03
N GLN A 297 -27.21 12.59 26.32
CA GLN A 297 -26.56 13.52 25.38
C GLN A 297 -25.09 13.16 25.15
N TYR A 298 -24.40 12.66 26.20
CA TYR A 298 -23.00 12.24 26.14
C TYR A 298 -22.85 10.75 26.45
N PRO A 299 -23.37 9.85 25.58
CA PRO A 299 -23.44 8.44 25.88
C PRO A 299 -22.07 7.77 25.76
N GLY A 300 -21.82 6.79 26.63
CA GLY A 300 -20.71 5.85 26.49
C GLY A 300 -19.55 6.03 27.44
N ILE A 301 -18.57 5.17 27.22
CA ILE A 301 -17.35 5.04 28.02
C ILE A 301 -16.17 5.29 27.08
N GLU A 302 -15.20 6.06 27.55
CA GLU A 302 -13.92 6.21 26.88
C GLU A 302 -12.83 6.13 27.96
N ASN A 303 -11.81 5.30 27.71
CA ASN A 303 -10.69 5.07 28.64
C ASN A 303 -11.12 4.62 30.05
N GLY A 304 -12.21 3.86 30.17
CA GLY A 304 -12.73 3.40 31.45
C GLY A 304 -13.55 4.43 32.25
N HIS A 305 -13.89 5.58 31.65
CA HIS A 305 -14.69 6.63 32.29
C HIS A 305 -15.93 6.97 31.45
N TYR A 306 -17.06 7.22 32.11
CA TYR A 306 -18.28 7.67 31.45
C TYR A 306 -18.13 9.12 30.96
N ILE A 307 -18.46 9.36 29.69
CA ILE A 307 -18.30 10.68 29.08
C ILE A 307 -19.24 11.69 29.75
N GLY A 308 -20.50 11.31 29.95
CA GLY A 308 -21.56 12.18 30.45
C GLY A 308 -21.63 12.41 31.96
N ILE A 309 -20.60 12.09 32.74
CA ILE A 309 -20.58 12.37 34.19
C ILE A 309 -19.62 13.50 34.55
N TYR A 310 -19.99 14.24 35.59
CA TYR A 310 -19.23 15.36 36.16
C TYR A 310 -19.05 16.51 35.16
N LEU A 311 -20.18 17.01 34.64
CA LEU A 311 -20.24 18.11 33.70
C LEU A 311 -20.62 19.40 34.42
N CYS A 312 -19.86 20.47 34.24
CA CYS A 312 -20.25 21.83 34.64
C CYS A 312 -19.98 22.78 33.48
N GLU A 313 -20.99 22.93 32.60
CA GLU A 313 -20.82 23.63 31.32
C GLU A 313 -20.48 25.13 31.49
N GLU A 314 -21.05 25.80 32.49
CA GLU A 314 -20.73 27.20 32.78
C GLU A 314 -19.24 27.41 33.08
N GLU A 315 -18.65 26.52 33.87
CA GLU A 315 -17.23 26.59 34.20
C GLU A 315 -16.35 26.22 33.01
N LEU A 316 -16.75 25.22 32.21
CA LEU A 316 -16.05 24.87 30.97
C LEU A 316 -15.97 26.07 30.03
N ILE A 317 -17.08 26.79 29.81
CA ILE A 317 -17.11 27.98 28.95
C ILE A 317 -16.15 29.05 29.47
N LYS A 318 -16.23 29.37 30.77
CA LYS A 318 -15.39 30.41 31.40
C LYS A 318 -13.91 30.03 31.35
N ALA A 319 -13.56 28.79 31.68
CA ALA A 319 -12.17 28.32 31.70
C ALA A 319 -11.59 28.18 30.28
N TRP A 320 -12.38 27.68 29.32
CA TRP A 320 -11.95 27.53 27.94
C TRP A 320 -11.66 28.90 27.29
N LYS A 321 -12.52 29.90 27.50
CA LYS A 321 -12.32 31.27 27.01
C LYS A 321 -11.00 31.90 27.51
N LYS A 322 -10.49 31.49 28.68
CA LYS A 322 -9.19 31.94 29.21
C LYS A 322 -8.00 31.25 28.56
N ARG A 323 -8.19 30.05 27.99
CA ARG A 323 -7.09 29.17 27.51
C ARG A 323 -7.02 29.07 25.99
N SER A 324 -8.11 29.34 25.26
CA SER A 324 -8.17 29.22 23.80
C SER A 324 -8.88 30.43 23.18
N LYS A 325 -8.51 30.73 21.93
CA LYS A 325 -9.20 31.72 21.09
C LYS A 325 -10.42 31.15 20.35
N LEU A 326 -10.53 29.82 20.26
CA LEU A 326 -11.68 29.18 19.62
C LEU A 326 -12.90 29.23 20.54
N ASP A 327 -14.05 29.59 19.97
CA ASP A 327 -15.31 29.62 20.70
C ASP A 327 -15.74 28.22 21.14
N TYR A 328 -16.18 28.09 22.40
CA TYR A 328 -16.60 26.83 22.99
C TYR A 328 -17.77 26.18 22.23
N HIS A 329 -18.73 26.99 21.74
CA HIS A 329 -19.84 26.53 20.92
C HIS A 329 -19.52 26.47 19.41
N GLY A 330 -18.32 26.89 19.03
CA GLY A 330 -17.82 26.85 17.67
C GLY A 330 -17.32 25.48 17.22
N ARG A 331 -16.43 25.50 16.23
CA ARG A 331 -15.84 24.30 15.64
C ARG A 331 -14.33 24.25 15.83
N ASP A 332 -13.81 23.04 15.99
CA ASP A 332 -12.38 22.79 15.94
C ASP A 332 -11.84 22.84 14.49
N HIS A 333 -10.52 22.75 14.32
CA HIS A 333 -9.88 22.81 13.00
C HIS A 333 -10.26 21.65 12.06
N LYS A 334 -10.93 20.60 12.57
CA LYS A 334 -11.48 19.50 11.76
C LYS A 334 -12.98 19.66 11.49
N GLY A 335 -13.56 20.78 11.89
CA GLY A 335 -14.98 21.10 11.69
C GLY A 335 -15.92 20.35 12.63
N GLN A 336 -15.43 19.71 13.70
CA GLN A 336 -16.25 19.07 14.73
C GLN A 336 -16.67 20.10 15.79
N GLN A 337 -17.72 19.81 16.57
CA GLN A 337 -18.13 20.72 17.65
C GLN A 337 -17.08 20.74 18.77
N LEU A 338 -16.53 21.91 19.07
CA LEU A 338 -15.42 22.06 20.01
C LEU A 338 -15.78 21.57 21.42
N LYS A 339 -16.99 21.88 21.90
CA LYS A 339 -17.50 21.40 23.19
C LYS A 339 -17.42 19.88 23.33
N ILE A 340 -17.75 19.12 22.28
CA ILE A 340 -17.73 17.65 22.30
C ILE A 340 -16.28 17.17 22.36
N THR A 341 -15.39 17.78 21.58
CA THR A 341 -13.96 17.46 21.58
C THR A 341 -13.35 17.70 22.96
N LEU A 342 -13.63 18.84 23.60
CA LEU A 342 -13.13 19.20 24.93
C LEU A 342 -13.62 18.23 26.02
N ILE A 343 -14.94 18.00 26.09
CA ILE A 343 -15.57 17.10 27.08
C ILE A 343 -14.95 15.70 27.01
N ARG A 344 -14.81 15.17 25.79
CA ARG A 344 -14.19 13.85 25.57
C ARG A 344 -12.71 13.85 25.91
N TYR A 345 -11.98 14.92 25.60
CA TYR A 345 -10.56 15.00 25.90
C TYR A 345 -10.30 14.97 27.41
N LEU A 346 -11.05 15.77 28.17
CA LEU A 346 -11.01 15.76 29.64
C LEU A 346 -11.38 14.38 30.18
N ASN A 347 -12.47 13.78 29.68
CA ASN A 347 -12.85 12.41 30.03
C ASN A 347 -11.71 11.42 29.80
N SER A 348 -11.03 11.54 28.65
CA SER A 348 -9.97 10.64 28.26
C SER A 348 -8.79 10.67 29.23
N LYS A 349 -8.48 11.83 29.82
CA LYS A 349 -7.44 11.99 30.85
C LYS A 349 -7.91 11.63 32.27
N GLY A 350 -9.16 11.21 32.44
CA GLY A 350 -9.76 10.96 33.75
C GLY A 350 -10.08 12.24 34.53
N LEU A 351 -10.10 13.39 33.86
CA LEU A 351 -10.39 14.68 34.47
C LEU A 351 -11.91 14.91 34.55
N ARG A 352 -12.33 15.68 35.55
CA ARG A 352 -13.68 16.24 35.65
C ARG A 352 -13.90 17.26 34.52
N LYS A 353 -15.14 17.42 34.05
CA LYS A 353 -15.47 18.33 32.95
C LYS A 353 -15.97 19.65 33.52
N ASP A 354 -15.07 20.32 34.24
CA ASP A 354 -15.27 21.57 34.95
C ASP A 354 -14.09 22.54 34.72
N GLY A 355 -14.10 23.68 35.41
CA GLY A 355 -13.07 24.70 35.25
C GLY A 355 -11.68 24.21 35.64
N LYS A 356 -11.58 23.48 36.77
CA LYS A 356 -10.31 22.93 37.27
C LYS A 356 -9.72 21.90 36.31
N GLY A 357 -10.57 21.07 35.70
CA GLY A 357 -10.19 20.12 34.66
C GLY A 357 -9.54 20.81 33.47
N VAL A 358 -10.15 21.89 32.97
CA VAL A 358 -9.58 22.70 31.87
C VAL A 358 -8.27 23.37 32.28
N GLU A 359 -8.18 23.91 33.50
CA GLU A 359 -6.96 24.56 33.99
C GLU A 359 -5.78 23.59 34.10
N SER A 360 -6.03 22.32 34.43
CA SER A 360 -5.00 21.27 34.48
C SER A 360 -4.45 20.84 33.11
N LEU A 361 -5.04 21.33 32.00
CA LEU A 361 -4.56 21.04 30.65
C LEU A 361 -3.24 21.77 30.37
N SER A 362 -2.31 21.07 29.72
CA SER A 362 -1.08 21.68 29.18
C SER A 362 -1.36 22.42 27.86
N GLU A 363 -0.44 23.28 27.44
CA GLU A 363 -0.54 23.97 26.15
C GLU A 363 -0.57 23.00 24.95
N SER A 364 0.08 21.83 25.07
CA SER A 364 -0.05 20.77 24.07
C SER A 364 -1.44 20.13 24.03
N ASP A 365 -2.11 20.02 25.17
CA ASP A 365 -3.48 19.51 25.24
C ASP A 365 -4.45 20.49 24.58
N ILE A 366 -4.31 21.80 24.84
CA ILE A 366 -5.14 22.84 24.22
C ILE A 366 -5.02 22.79 22.70
N ARG A 367 -3.80 22.80 22.16
CA ARG A 367 -3.56 22.66 20.71
C ARG A 367 -4.13 21.36 20.14
N ALA A 368 -4.11 20.27 20.91
CA ALA A 368 -4.69 19.00 20.48
C ALA A 368 -6.22 19.11 20.32
N ILE A 369 -6.89 19.70 21.31
CA ILE A 369 -8.34 19.91 21.31
C ILE A 369 -8.74 20.85 20.17
N GLU A 370 -8.03 21.97 19.99
CA GLU A 370 -8.22 22.89 18.86
C GLU A 370 -8.00 22.19 17.51
N GLY A 371 -7.05 21.26 17.44
CA GLY A 371 -6.80 20.37 16.30
C GLY A 371 -7.81 19.22 16.14
N GLY A 372 -8.88 19.19 16.93
CA GLY A 372 -9.93 18.17 16.87
C GLY A 372 -9.48 16.79 17.34
N VAL A 373 -8.65 16.72 18.38
CA VAL A 373 -8.27 15.48 19.07
C VAL A 373 -9.11 15.35 20.33
N ALA A 374 -9.96 14.32 20.38
CA ALA A 374 -10.89 14.08 21.49
C ALA A 374 -10.38 13.07 22.54
N ASN A 375 -9.20 12.47 22.35
CA ASN A 375 -8.62 11.50 23.28
C ASN A 375 -7.10 11.62 23.32
N TYR A 376 -6.53 11.75 24.51
CA TYR A 376 -5.08 11.93 24.66
C TYR A 376 -4.26 10.74 24.13
N TYR A 377 -4.81 9.52 24.09
CA TYR A 377 -4.13 8.38 23.46
C TYR A 377 -3.92 8.56 21.95
N TYR A 378 -4.66 9.46 21.30
CA TYR A 378 -4.50 9.79 19.89
C TYR A 378 -3.32 10.73 19.64
N LEU A 379 -2.81 11.40 20.68
CA LEU A 379 -1.62 12.25 20.58
C LEU A 379 -0.36 11.44 20.33
N SER A 380 -0.25 10.27 20.98
CA SER A 380 0.87 9.38 20.75
C SER A 380 0.78 8.78 19.35
N LYS A 381 1.58 9.39 18.48
CA LYS A 381 1.63 9.18 17.04
C LYS A 381 1.92 7.73 16.62
N LEU A 382 2.53 6.93 17.52
CA LEU A 382 2.88 5.52 17.35
C LEU A 382 2.01 4.57 18.21
N SER A 383 0.99 5.09 18.90
CA SER A 383 0.19 4.28 19.83
C SER A 383 -0.76 3.33 19.10
N LEU A 384 -0.41 2.04 19.11
CA LEU A 384 -1.31 0.95 18.73
C LEU A 384 -2.60 1.00 19.56
N ARG A 385 -2.48 1.34 20.86
CA ARG A 385 -3.61 1.52 21.77
C ARG A 385 -4.56 2.62 21.28
N GLY A 386 -4.03 3.77 20.86
CA GLY A 386 -4.82 4.87 20.31
C GLY A 386 -5.58 4.48 19.05
N ARG A 387 -4.97 3.69 18.15
CA ARG A 387 -5.64 3.17 16.95
C ARG A 387 -6.76 2.19 17.30
N ILE A 388 -6.54 1.30 18.27
CA ILE A 388 -7.57 0.39 18.76
C ILE A 388 -8.73 1.19 19.37
N TYR A 389 -8.44 2.23 20.16
CA TYR A 389 -9.45 3.08 20.77
C TYR A 389 -10.28 3.84 19.73
N GLN A 390 -9.65 4.39 18.67
CA GLN A 390 -10.38 5.00 17.54
C GLN A 390 -11.33 4.01 16.88
N LEU A 391 -10.90 2.76 16.70
CA LEU A 391 -11.73 1.70 16.12
C LEU A 391 -12.90 1.34 17.06
N LEU A 392 -12.63 1.11 18.35
CA LEU A 392 -13.66 0.78 19.34
C LEU A 392 -14.70 1.90 19.47
N PHE A 393 -14.26 3.15 19.54
CA PHE A 393 -15.14 4.31 19.58
C PHE A 393 -16.01 4.41 18.32
N GLY A 394 -15.43 4.20 17.14
CA GLY A 394 -16.19 4.16 15.89
C GLY A 394 -17.23 3.02 15.87
N LEU A 395 -16.89 1.84 16.39
CA LEU A 395 -17.81 0.71 16.51
C LEU A 395 -18.96 1.02 17.48
N ASP A 396 -18.68 1.66 18.61
CA ASP A 396 -19.69 2.03 19.59
C ASP A 396 -20.64 3.10 19.03
N GLN A 397 -20.11 4.08 18.31
CA GLN A 397 -20.96 5.05 17.59
C GLN A 397 -21.85 4.35 16.57
N PHE A 398 -21.26 3.51 15.72
CA PHE A 398 -21.99 2.79 14.68
C PHE A 398 -23.13 1.94 15.25
N LYS A 399 -22.93 1.27 16.38
CA LYS A 399 -23.99 0.51 17.06
C LYS A 399 -25.18 1.38 17.49
N ARG A 400 -24.97 2.67 17.75
CA ARG A 400 -26.01 3.59 18.23
C ARG A 400 -26.72 4.32 17.10
N ASN A 401 -25.96 4.83 16.13
CA ASN A 401 -26.48 5.74 15.11
C ASN A 401 -26.44 5.15 13.69
N GLN A 402 -25.97 3.91 13.53
CA GLN A 402 -25.79 3.23 12.24
C GLN A 402 -25.03 4.07 11.19
N ASN A 403 -24.17 4.99 11.64
CA ASN A 403 -23.45 5.92 10.78
C ASN A 403 -21.99 5.48 10.59
N PRO A 404 -21.61 4.97 9.41
CA PRO A 404 -20.24 4.54 9.13
C PRO A 404 -19.29 5.70 8.76
N ASN A 405 -19.80 6.93 8.60
CA ASN A 405 -19.02 8.05 8.11
C ASN A 405 -17.91 8.49 9.09
N GLY A 406 -16.75 8.86 8.56
CA GLY A 406 -15.60 9.31 9.37
C GLY A 406 -14.74 8.18 9.94
N ASN A 407 -15.13 6.91 9.80
CA ASN A 407 -14.31 5.75 10.16
C ASN A 407 -13.97 4.91 8.92
N SER A 408 -12.68 4.92 8.51
CA SER A 408 -12.24 4.26 7.28
C SER A 408 -12.46 2.74 7.27
N ILE A 409 -12.49 2.08 8.44
CA ILE A 409 -12.69 0.62 8.52
C ILE A 409 -14.18 0.29 8.33
N LEU A 410 -15.07 1.06 8.97
CA LEU A 410 -16.51 0.89 8.79
C LEU A 410 -16.94 1.23 7.36
N GLN A 411 -16.39 2.29 6.78
CA GLN A 411 -16.59 2.62 5.36
C GLN A 411 -16.19 1.44 4.46
N ARG A 412 -15.01 0.85 4.66
CA ARG A 412 -14.57 -0.33 3.89
C ARG A 412 -15.49 -1.54 4.06
N ARG A 413 -16.05 -1.76 5.25
CA ARG A 413 -17.08 -2.80 5.46
C ARG A 413 -18.28 -2.58 4.54
N GLU A 414 -18.81 -1.37 4.48
CA GLU A 414 -19.93 -1.04 3.58
C GLU A 414 -19.54 -1.21 2.11
N TYR A 415 -18.32 -0.84 1.72
CA TYR A 415 -17.83 -1.06 0.35
C TYR A 415 -17.74 -2.55 -0.02
N TRP A 416 -17.38 -3.41 0.93
CA TRP A 416 -17.31 -4.85 0.73
C TRP A 416 -18.69 -5.50 0.68
N ILE A 417 -19.65 -5.01 1.47
CA ILE A 417 -21.05 -5.43 1.39
C ILE A 417 -21.60 -5.11 0.01
N ALA A 418 -21.43 -3.87 -0.45
CA ALA A 418 -21.81 -3.44 -1.80
C ALA A 418 -21.12 -4.27 -2.89
N GLY A 419 -19.80 -4.46 -2.77
CA GLY A 419 -19.03 -5.22 -3.75
C GLY A 419 -19.42 -6.70 -3.81
N TRP A 420 -19.69 -7.32 -2.66
CA TRP A 420 -20.13 -8.71 -2.59
C TRP A 420 -21.53 -8.89 -3.16
N HIS A 421 -22.43 -7.94 -2.91
CA HIS A 421 -23.74 -7.91 -3.56
C HIS A 421 -23.60 -7.86 -5.08
N LEU A 422 -22.81 -6.92 -5.61
CA LEU A 422 -22.57 -6.78 -7.05
C LEU A 422 -21.97 -8.04 -7.68
N PHE A 423 -21.00 -8.67 -7.00
CA PHE A 423 -20.44 -9.94 -7.45
C PHE A 423 -21.49 -11.05 -7.52
N ARG A 424 -22.35 -11.19 -6.50
CA ARG A 424 -23.41 -12.19 -6.46
C ARG A 424 -24.48 -11.98 -7.54
N SER A 425 -24.72 -10.74 -7.95
CA SER A 425 -25.64 -10.43 -9.05
C SER A 425 -25.08 -10.85 -10.42
N HIS A 426 -23.75 -10.93 -10.59
CA HIS A 426 -23.11 -11.28 -11.86
C HIS A 426 -21.91 -12.23 -11.66
N PRO A 427 -22.12 -13.45 -11.14
CA PRO A 427 -21.04 -14.26 -10.56
C PRO A 427 -20.08 -14.87 -11.59
N LEU A 428 -20.51 -15.10 -12.84
CA LEU A 428 -19.69 -15.79 -13.85
C LEU A 428 -18.79 -14.84 -14.64
N PHE A 429 -19.38 -13.82 -15.27
CA PHE A 429 -18.70 -12.89 -16.18
C PHE A 429 -18.62 -11.44 -15.66
N GLY A 430 -19.21 -11.15 -14.50
CA GLY A 430 -19.18 -9.80 -13.93
C GLY A 430 -19.92 -8.76 -14.78
N VAL A 431 -19.66 -7.49 -14.48
CA VAL A 431 -20.35 -6.35 -15.12
C VAL A 431 -19.58 -5.74 -16.30
N GLY A 432 -18.39 -6.25 -16.61
CA GLY A 432 -17.50 -5.72 -17.65
C GLY A 432 -16.62 -4.56 -17.17
N THR A 433 -15.65 -4.19 -18.00
CA THR A 433 -14.50 -3.34 -17.63
C THR A 433 -14.88 -1.93 -17.18
N GLY A 434 -15.88 -1.29 -17.82
CA GLY A 434 -16.25 0.10 -17.53
C GLY A 434 -17.37 0.27 -16.50
N SER A 435 -18.14 -0.78 -16.20
CA SER A 435 -19.42 -0.63 -15.50
C SER A 435 -19.32 -0.63 -13.98
N ALA A 436 -18.22 -1.11 -13.40
CA ALA A 436 -18.08 -1.28 -11.96
C ALA A 436 -18.38 0.02 -11.18
N LYS A 437 -17.85 1.18 -11.61
CA LYS A 437 -18.08 2.47 -10.92
C LYS A 437 -19.58 2.83 -10.88
N ARG A 438 -20.28 2.69 -12.00
CA ARG A 438 -21.70 2.99 -12.12
C ARG A 438 -22.53 2.03 -11.27
N CYS A 439 -22.21 0.74 -11.30
CA CYS A 439 -22.89 -0.26 -10.48
C CYS A 439 -22.78 0.03 -8.96
N PHE A 440 -21.61 0.49 -8.49
CA PHE A 440 -21.45 0.94 -7.09
C PHE A 440 -22.33 2.14 -6.78
N GLN A 441 -22.37 3.13 -7.67
CA GLN A 441 -23.18 4.33 -7.46
C GLN A 441 -24.67 3.98 -7.38
N ASN A 442 -25.17 3.20 -8.34
CA ASN A 442 -26.54 2.72 -8.36
C ASN A 442 -26.87 1.94 -7.08
N TYR A 443 -26.00 1.03 -6.64
CA TYR A 443 -26.21 0.29 -5.41
C TYR A 443 -26.38 1.21 -4.20
N TYR A 444 -25.54 2.23 -4.05
CA TYR A 444 -25.65 3.16 -2.92
C TYR A 444 -26.91 4.03 -2.98
N GLU A 445 -27.41 4.33 -4.18
CA GLU A 445 -28.65 5.08 -4.38
C GLU A 445 -29.88 4.21 -4.09
N GLU A 446 -29.94 3.01 -4.66
CA GLU A 446 -31.03 2.03 -4.51
C GLU A 446 -31.20 1.55 -3.07
N THR A 447 -30.08 1.39 -2.34
CA THR A 447 -30.11 0.94 -0.93
C THR A 447 -30.22 2.09 0.07
N HIS A 448 -30.38 3.34 -0.39
CA HIS A 448 -30.39 4.54 0.45
C HIS A 448 -29.22 4.56 1.45
N SER A 449 -28.01 4.31 0.96
CA SER A 449 -26.82 4.13 1.80
C SER A 449 -26.60 5.33 2.72
N THR A 450 -26.33 5.04 4.00
CA THR A 450 -25.98 6.04 5.02
C THR A 450 -24.63 6.71 4.76
N LEU A 451 -23.83 6.21 3.80
CA LEU A 451 -22.59 6.85 3.37
C LEU A 451 -22.86 8.16 2.64
N LEU A 452 -22.20 9.22 3.10
CA LEU A 452 -22.19 10.50 2.40
C LEU A 452 -21.58 10.33 1.00
N PRO A 453 -22.04 11.09 -0.01
CA PRO A 453 -21.54 10.98 -1.39
C PRO A 453 -20.01 11.05 -1.50
N THR A 454 -19.34 11.88 -0.68
CA THR A 454 -17.87 12.00 -0.64
C THR A 454 -17.15 10.73 -0.17
N TYR A 455 -17.86 9.87 0.57
CA TYR A 455 -17.36 8.59 1.07
C TYR A 455 -17.90 7.39 0.29
N ARG A 456 -18.65 7.58 -0.81
CA ARG A 456 -19.06 6.48 -1.69
C ARG A 456 -17.90 6.10 -2.60
N LYS A 457 -17.24 4.98 -2.28
CA LYS A 457 -16.06 4.49 -3.02
C LYS A 457 -16.25 3.05 -3.47
N ARG A 458 -15.29 2.56 -4.26
CA ARG A 458 -15.15 1.16 -4.65
C ARG A 458 -14.64 0.32 -3.48
N THR A 459 -14.38 -0.96 -3.74
CA THR A 459 -14.07 -1.98 -2.73
C THR A 459 -12.81 -1.71 -1.91
N HIS A 460 -11.83 -0.94 -2.42
CA HIS A 460 -10.47 -0.90 -1.87
C HIS A 460 -9.88 -2.31 -1.72
N ASN A 461 -10.19 -3.20 -2.67
CA ASN A 461 -9.71 -4.57 -2.70
C ASN A 461 -9.67 -5.02 -4.16
N GLN A 462 -8.45 -5.06 -4.73
CA GLN A 462 -8.26 -5.37 -6.14
C GLN A 462 -8.83 -6.74 -6.51
N TYR A 463 -8.78 -7.73 -5.63
CA TYR A 463 -9.32 -9.07 -5.90
C TYR A 463 -10.84 -9.02 -6.06
N LEU A 464 -11.53 -8.32 -5.16
CA LEU A 464 -12.98 -8.14 -5.26
C LEU A 464 -13.34 -7.27 -6.47
N SER A 465 -12.55 -6.24 -6.77
CA SER A 465 -12.75 -5.40 -7.97
C SER A 465 -12.64 -6.20 -9.27
N ILE A 466 -11.66 -7.11 -9.39
CA ILE A 466 -11.54 -8.01 -10.54
C ILE A 466 -12.72 -9.00 -10.59
N ALA A 467 -13.13 -9.55 -9.45
CA ALA A 467 -14.27 -10.47 -9.38
C ALA A 467 -15.59 -9.78 -9.77
N ILE A 468 -15.80 -8.51 -9.41
CA ILE A 468 -16.98 -7.74 -9.84
C ILE A 468 -16.93 -7.45 -11.34
N ALA A 469 -15.77 -7.06 -11.86
CA ALA A 469 -15.62 -6.70 -13.27
C ALA A 469 -15.79 -7.91 -14.20
N PHE A 470 -15.23 -9.07 -13.84
CA PHE A 470 -15.12 -10.23 -14.75
C PHE A 470 -15.66 -11.55 -14.19
N GLY A 471 -16.31 -11.51 -13.03
CA GLY A 471 -16.82 -12.70 -12.35
C GLY A 471 -15.73 -13.65 -11.89
N MET A 472 -16.15 -14.86 -11.50
CA MET A 472 -15.26 -15.92 -11.04
C MET A 472 -14.31 -16.38 -12.15
N VAL A 473 -14.76 -16.41 -13.40
CA VAL A 473 -13.95 -16.85 -14.54
C VAL A 473 -12.76 -15.91 -14.74
N GLY A 474 -13.02 -14.60 -14.84
CA GLY A 474 -11.95 -13.62 -14.98
C GLY A 474 -11.07 -13.51 -13.74
N PHE A 475 -11.63 -13.72 -12.55
CA PHE A 475 -10.85 -13.77 -11.30
C PHE A 475 -9.85 -14.93 -11.26
N LEU A 476 -10.27 -16.15 -11.63
CA LEU A 476 -9.37 -17.30 -11.69
C LEU A 476 -8.32 -17.13 -12.78
N LEU A 477 -8.70 -16.58 -13.93
CA LEU A 477 -7.77 -16.27 -15.02
C LEU A 477 -6.73 -15.23 -14.58
N PHE A 478 -7.14 -14.20 -13.85
CA PHE A 478 -6.25 -13.20 -13.26
C PHE A 478 -5.25 -13.83 -12.29
N LEU A 479 -5.70 -14.68 -11.36
CA LEU A 479 -4.81 -15.37 -10.42
C LEU A 479 -3.83 -16.30 -11.13
N PHE A 480 -4.31 -17.04 -12.14
CA PHE A 480 -3.47 -17.89 -12.97
C PHE A 480 -2.39 -17.07 -13.69
N ALA A 481 -2.78 -16.02 -14.40
CA ALA A 481 -1.89 -15.16 -15.17
C ALA A 481 -0.85 -14.44 -14.28
N LEU A 482 -1.20 -14.12 -13.04
CA LEU A 482 -0.30 -13.47 -12.08
C LEU A 482 0.65 -14.45 -11.36
N LEU A 483 0.22 -15.68 -11.07
CA LEU A 483 0.98 -16.61 -10.21
C LEU A 483 1.69 -17.72 -10.98
N TYR A 484 1.28 -18.04 -12.20
CA TYR A 484 1.89 -19.11 -12.99
C TYR A 484 3.23 -18.73 -13.65
N PRO A 485 3.40 -17.55 -14.28
CA PRO A 485 4.68 -17.16 -14.89
C PRO A 485 5.90 -17.26 -13.94
N PRO A 486 5.81 -16.84 -12.66
CA PRO A 486 6.93 -16.97 -11.73
C PRO A 486 7.27 -18.41 -11.34
N ARG A 487 6.30 -19.34 -11.44
CA ARG A 487 6.54 -20.77 -11.21
C ARG A 487 7.33 -21.36 -12.37
N MET A 488 7.01 -20.98 -13.62
CA MET A 488 7.76 -21.41 -14.80
C MET A 488 9.24 -21.00 -14.76
N LEU A 489 9.53 -19.79 -14.23
CA LEU A 489 10.88 -19.23 -14.16
C LEU A 489 11.54 -19.39 -12.79
N ARG A 490 11.05 -20.31 -11.95
CA ARG A 490 11.43 -20.41 -10.53
C ARG A 490 12.94 -20.52 -10.27
N THR A 491 13.68 -21.22 -11.14
CA THR A 491 15.13 -21.49 -10.99
C THR A 491 16.02 -20.38 -11.55
N GLN A 492 15.46 -19.49 -12.36
CA GLN A 492 16.21 -18.47 -13.10
C GLN A 492 16.01 -17.05 -12.54
N ARG A 493 15.01 -16.87 -11.66
CA ARG A 493 14.64 -15.57 -11.09
C ARG A 493 15.55 -15.15 -9.95
N LEU A 494 15.80 -13.84 -9.85
CA LEU A 494 16.46 -13.25 -8.69
C LEU A 494 15.67 -13.49 -7.40
N TRP A 495 16.38 -13.64 -6.28
CA TRP A 495 15.75 -13.80 -4.97
C TRP A 495 14.80 -12.63 -4.63
N LEU A 496 15.17 -11.41 -5.05
CA LEU A 496 14.37 -10.18 -4.90
C LEU A 496 12.98 -10.24 -5.53
N PHE A 497 12.75 -11.11 -6.53
CA PHE A 497 11.42 -11.24 -7.10
C PHE A 497 10.39 -11.73 -6.07
N THR A 498 10.79 -12.57 -5.10
CA THR A 498 9.84 -13.10 -4.10
C THR A 498 9.26 -12.00 -3.20
N PRO A 499 10.06 -11.15 -2.50
CA PRO A 499 9.49 -10.06 -1.71
C PRO A 499 8.63 -9.13 -2.56
N ILE A 500 9.03 -8.84 -3.79
CA ILE A 500 8.27 -7.93 -4.67
C ILE A 500 6.90 -8.51 -5.03
N LEU A 501 6.84 -9.80 -5.39
CA LEU A 501 5.57 -10.47 -5.63
C LEU A 501 4.68 -10.40 -4.38
N LEU A 502 5.24 -10.66 -3.19
CA LEU A 502 4.48 -10.58 -1.94
C LEU A 502 3.96 -9.16 -1.66
N ILE A 503 4.78 -8.13 -1.86
CA ILE A 503 4.38 -6.72 -1.67
C ILE A 503 3.23 -6.36 -2.61
N VAL A 504 3.30 -6.77 -3.88
CA VAL A 504 2.22 -6.53 -4.86
C VAL A 504 0.94 -7.26 -4.46
N LEU A 505 1.02 -8.56 -4.11
CA LEU A 505 -0.15 -9.35 -3.69
C LEU A 505 -0.79 -8.80 -2.41
N LEU A 506 0.01 -8.40 -1.42
CA LEU A 506 -0.49 -7.80 -0.19
C LEU A 506 -1.14 -6.43 -0.44
N SER A 507 -0.59 -5.64 -1.38
CA SER A 507 -1.18 -4.35 -1.74
C SER A 507 -2.58 -4.45 -2.36
N PHE A 508 -2.90 -5.59 -2.98
CA PHE A 508 -4.20 -5.86 -3.59
C PHE A 508 -5.31 -6.12 -2.56
N ILE A 509 -4.96 -6.47 -1.33
CA ILE A 509 -5.94 -6.71 -0.25
C ILE A 509 -6.53 -5.39 0.26
N THR A 510 -5.70 -4.35 0.35
CA THR A 510 -6.07 -3.09 1.02
C THR A 510 -6.43 -1.96 0.09
N GLU A 511 -6.10 -2.08 -1.21
CA GLU A 511 -6.31 -1.02 -2.19
C GLU A 511 -6.60 -1.59 -3.59
N ASP A 512 -7.35 -0.80 -4.38
CA ASP A 512 -7.57 -1.00 -5.81
C ASP A 512 -6.34 -0.56 -6.61
N THR A 513 -5.22 -1.27 -6.43
CA THR A 513 -3.91 -0.84 -6.92
C THR A 513 -3.82 -0.72 -8.44
N LEU A 514 -4.51 -1.57 -9.19
CA LEU A 514 -4.50 -1.56 -10.65
C LEU A 514 -5.50 -0.57 -11.26
N GLU A 515 -6.23 0.19 -10.45
CA GLU A 515 -7.21 1.18 -10.93
C GLU A 515 -6.61 2.60 -11.06
N THR A 516 -5.31 2.75 -10.76
CA THR A 516 -4.60 4.04 -10.84
C THR A 516 -3.31 3.92 -11.64
N GLN A 517 -2.97 4.92 -12.44
CA GLN A 517 -1.76 4.91 -13.26
C GLN A 517 -0.49 4.66 -12.43
N SER A 518 -0.39 5.29 -11.26
CA SER A 518 0.74 5.10 -10.36
C SER A 518 0.82 3.68 -9.79
N GLY A 519 -0.33 3.09 -9.46
CA GLY A 519 -0.38 1.76 -8.84
C GLY A 519 -0.18 0.64 -9.87
N VAL A 520 -0.76 0.74 -11.07
CA VAL A 520 -0.48 -0.18 -12.18
C VAL A 520 0.99 -0.14 -12.54
N THR A 521 1.52 1.05 -12.81
CA THR A 521 2.92 1.17 -13.24
C THR A 521 3.86 0.63 -12.17
N PHE A 522 3.66 0.97 -10.89
CA PHE A 522 4.42 0.40 -9.76
C PHE A 522 4.43 -1.14 -9.78
N SER A 523 3.24 -1.75 -9.74
CA SER A 523 3.11 -3.20 -9.59
C SER A 523 3.67 -3.95 -10.80
N ILE A 524 3.32 -3.50 -12.00
CA ILE A 524 3.64 -4.20 -13.24
C ILE A 524 5.09 -3.98 -13.63
N PHE A 525 5.64 -2.78 -13.41
CA PHE A 525 7.04 -2.52 -13.67
C PHE A 525 7.93 -3.42 -12.80
N PHE A 526 7.73 -3.44 -11.48
CA PHE A 526 8.57 -4.26 -10.62
C PHE A 526 8.36 -5.75 -10.87
N TYR A 527 7.12 -6.18 -11.10
CA TYR A 527 6.86 -7.56 -11.51
C TYR A 527 7.62 -7.92 -12.79
N SER A 528 7.50 -7.10 -13.84
CA SER A 528 8.08 -7.37 -15.16
C SER A 528 9.60 -7.27 -15.17
N PHE A 529 10.16 -6.24 -14.53
CA PHE A 529 11.59 -6.02 -14.42
C PHE A 529 12.26 -7.21 -13.71
N PHE A 530 11.80 -7.58 -12.52
CA PHE A 530 12.41 -8.66 -11.77
C PHE A 530 12.10 -10.05 -12.33
N LEU A 531 10.97 -10.25 -13.02
CA LEU A 531 10.64 -11.55 -13.62
C LEU A 531 11.31 -11.80 -14.97
N TRP A 532 11.46 -10.79 -15.82
CA TRP A 532 11.96 -10.99 -17.19
C TRP A 532 13.28 -10.30 -17.47
N ALA A 533 13.51 -9.08 -16.98
CA ALA A 533 14.75 -8.35 -17.27
C ALA A 533 15.98 -8.94 -16.58
N THR A 534 15.77 -9.52 -15.38
CA THR A 534 16.85 -10.02 -14.51
C THR A 534 17.07 -11.53 -14.56
N THR A 535 16.24 -12.24 -15.33
CA THR A 535 16.26 -13.70 -15.42
C THR A 535 17.42 -14.14 -16.30
N GLN A 536 18.33 -14.92 -15.71
CA GLN A 536 19.50 -15.42 -16.42
C GLN A 536 19.24 -16.86 -16.91
N PRO A 537 19.79 -17.26 -18.07
CA PRO A 537 19.75 -18.65 -18.51
C PRO A 537 20.32 -19.56 -17.41
N LYS A 538 19.78 -20.77 -17.25
CA LYS A 538 20.43 -21.77 -16.41
C LYS A 538 21.86 -21.95 -16.93
N GLU A 539 22.86 -21.69 -16.09
CA GLU A 539 24.19 -22.29 -16.30
C GLU A 539 23.94 -23.80 -16.41
N LYS A 540 24.09 -24.37 -17.60
CA LYS A 540 24.35 -25.81 -17.70
C LYS A 540 25.60 -26.02 -16.87
N ASP A 541 25.56 -26.97 -15.93
CA ASP A 541 26.73 -27.42 -15.20
C ASP A 541 27.85 -27.73 -16.19
N SER A 542 28.76 -26.77 -16.42
CA SER A 542 29.95 -26.94 -17.24
C SER A 542 31.03 -27.75 -16.51
N LYS A 543 30.62 -28.56 -15.54
CA LYS A 543 31.50 -29.43 -14.76
C LYS A 543 31.69 -30.83 -15.34
N ASN A 544 31.02 -31.20 -16.42
CA ASN A 544 31.18 -32.54 -17.01
C ASN A 544 32.10 -32.61 -18.25
N SER A 545 32.67 -31.50 -18.74
CA SER A 545 33.58 -31.54 -19.90
C SER A 545 35.06 -31.44 -19.55
N THR A 546 35.44 -31.53 -18.28
CA THR A 546 36.86 -31.52 -17.86
C THR A 546 37.33 -32.82 -17.20
N ASP A 547 36.43 -33.77 -16.95
CA ASP A 547 36.78 -35.10 -16.40
C ASP A 547 36.81 -36.23 -17.45
N GLU A 548 36.26 -36.03 -18.66
CA GLU A 548 36.38 -37.01 -19.75
C GLU A 548 37.71 -36.89 -20.52
N ASP A 549 38.31 -35.70 -20.63
CA ASP A 549 39.62 -35.51 -21.29
C ASP A 549 40.81 -36.00 -20.45
N LYS A 550 40.61 -36.35 -19.17
CA LYS A 550 41.65 -36.94 -18.31
C LYS A 550 41.63 -38.47 -18.24
N LYS A 551 40.65 -39.12 -18.88
CA LYS A 551 40.57 -40.60 -18.91
C LYS A 551 41.13 -41.25 -20.18
N HIS A 552 41.60 -40.47 -21.15
CA HIS A 552 42.25 -40.99 -22.36
C HIS A 552 43.78 -40.79 -22.41
N HIS A 553 44.38 -40.31 -21.32
CA HIS A 553 45.83 -40.29 -21.14
C HIS A 553 46.22 -40.92 -19.79
N HIS A 554 46.04 -42.22 -19.68
CA HIS A 554 46.87 -43.08 -18.83
C HIS A 554 46.90 -44.51 -19.36
#